data_AF-A0AA97CHQ8-F1
#
_entry.id   AF-A0AA97CHQ8-F1
#
_cell.length_a   1.000
_cell.length_b   1.000
_cell.length_c   1.000
_cell.angle_alpha   90.00
_cell.angle_beta   90.00
_cell.angle_gamma   90.00
#
_symmetry.space_group_name_H-M   'P 1'
#
loop_
_entity.id
_entity.type
_entity.pdbx_description
1 polymer ?
#
loop_
_entity_poly.entity_id
_entity_poly.type
_entity_poly.pdbx_seq_one_letter_code
_entity_poly.pdbx_strand_id
1 'polypeptide(L)' 'MQIIGYALLMIIQGSAVPVSEQIYTQQECESRAMQLMQVRDVEIKCGEVWNER' A
#
# COMPACT_ATOMS: atom_id res chain seq x y z
N MET A 1 -16.36 -5.70 9.78
CA MET A 1 -15.06 -5.89 9.09
C MET A 1 -15.23 -5.94 7.58
N GLN A 2 -15.15 -4.77 6.95
CA GLN A 2 -15.27 -4.58 5.49
C GLN A 2 -14.00 -3.90 4.97
N ILE A 3 -13.50 -4.33 3.81
CA ILE A 3 -12.40 -3.65 3.12
C ILE A 3 -12.92 -2.29 2.63
N ILE A 4 -12.25 -1.22 3.04
CA ILE A 4 -12.56 0.16 2.63
C ILE A 4 -11.59 0.69 1.58
N GLY A 5 -10.53 -0.05 1.28
CA GLY A 5 -9.59 0.23 0.20
C GLY A 5 -8.21 -0.35 0.50
N TYR A 6 -7.18 0.24 -0.12
CA TYR A 6 -5.81 -0.27 -0.08
C TYR A 6 -4.82 0.84 0.28
N ALA A 7 -3.85 0.52 1.14
CA ALA A 7 -2.75 1.40 1.50
C ALA A 7 -1.44 0.96 0.82
N LEU A 8 -0.62 1.92 0.42
CA LEU A 8 0.75 1.66 -0.01
C LEU A 8 1.61 1.35 1.22
N LEU A 9 2.19 0.16 1.26
CA LEU A 9 3.03 -0.33 2.35
C LEU A 9 4.45 -0.54 1.84
N MET A 10 5.42 0.08 2.49
CA MET A 10 6.84 -0.19 2.28
C MET A 10 7.27 -1.35 3.17
N ILE A 11 7.95 -2.32 2.59
CA ILE A 11 8.49 -3.47 3.32
C ILE A 11 9.92 -3.16 3.73
N ILE A 12 10.16 -3.05 5.04
CA ILE A 12 11.48 -2.80 5.61
C ILE A 12 11.70 -3.83 6.71
N GLN A 13 12.75 -4.65 6.58
CA GLN A 13 13.16 -5.61 7.61
C GLN A 13 12.01 -6.51 8.11
N GLY A 14 11.17 -6.99 7.17
CA GLY A 14 10.02 -7.84 7.49
C GLY A 14 8.81 -7.11 8.08
N SER A 15 8.90 -5.80 8.27
CA SER A 15 7.79 -4.93 8.71
C SER A 15 7.14 -4.25 7.50
N ALA A 16 5.82 -4.07 7.55
CA ALA A 16 5.08 -3.29 6.57
C ALA A 16 4.70 -1.93 7.18
N VAL A 17 5.20 -0.85 6.57
CA VAL A 17 5.00 0.53 7.06
C VAL A 17 4.23 1.32 6.02
N PRO A 18 3.14 2.03 6.38
CA PRO A 18 2.40 2.84 5.41
C PRO A 18 3.29 3.96 4.86
N VAL A 19 3.30 4.09 3.53
CA VAL A 19 3.99 5.19 2.82
C VAL A 19 3.21 6.51 3.02
N SER A 20 1.89 6.41 3.20
CA SER A 20 0.99 7.52 3.50
C SER A 20 -0.33 7.01 4.09
N GLU A 21 -1.09 7.90 4.71
CA GLU A 21 -2.45 7.63 5.21
C GLU A 21 -3.53 7.62 4.10
N GLN A 22 -3.16 7.77 2.83
CA GLN A 22 -4.12 7.74 1.73
C GLN A 22 -4.60 6.31 1.48
N ILE A 23 -5.92 6.18 1.31
CA ILE A 23 -6.59 4.93 0.93
C ILE A 23 -6.97 5.03 -0.54
N TYR A 24 -6.58 4.01 -1.30
CA TYR A 24 -6.78 3.93 -2.74
C TYR A 24 -7.74 2.79 -3.08
N THR A 25 -8.25 2.81 -4.31
CA THR A 25 -8.69 1.57 -4.95
C THR A 25 -7.51 0.64 -5.18
N GLN A 26 -7.78 -0.65 -5.42
CA GLN A 26 -6.73 -1.63 -5.69
C GLN A 26 -5.85 -1.22 -6.88
N GLN A 27 -6.49 -0.85 -8.00
CA GLN A 27 -5.81 -0.49 -9.24
C GLN A 27 -4.93 0.76 -9.06
N GLU A 28 -5.41 1.78 -8.35
CA GLU A 28 -4.62 2.98 -8.05
C GLU A 28 -3.42 2.65 -7.17
N CYS A 29 -3.60 1.80 -6.15
CA CYS A 29 -2.50 1.36 -5.30
C CYS A 29 -1.44 0.61 -6.10
N GLU A 30 -1.83 -0.38 -6.92
CA GLU A 30 -0.90 -1.17 -7.73
C GLU A 30 -0.15 -0.32 -8.74
N SER A 31 -0.84 0.61 -9.40
CA SER A 31 -0.22 1.56 -10.35
C SER A 31 0.84 2.42 -9.65
N ARG A 32 0.53 2.95 -8.46
CA ARG A 32 1.47 3.76 -7.67
C ARG A 32 2.63 2.93 -7.13
N ALA A 33 2.39 1.70 -6.67
CA ALA A 33 3.43 0.80 -6.19
C ALA A 33 4.44 0.52 -7.31
N MET A 34 3.97 0.23 -8.53
CA MET A 34 4.83 0.04 -9.70
C MET A 34 5.66 1.29 -10.01
N GLN A 35 5.03 2.48 -10.01
CA GLN A 35 5.74 3.74 -10.25
C GLN A 35 6.83 3.99 -9.21
N LEU A 36 6.57 3.72 -7.93
CA LEU A 36 7.56 3.90 -6.86
C LEU A 36 8.74 2.93 -6.99
N MET A 37 8.46 1.65 -7.29
CA MET A 37 9.49 0.62 -7.45
C MET A 37 10.34 0.82 -8.72
N GLN A 38 9.84 1.55 -9.73
CA GLN A 38 10.63 1.91 -10.92
C GLN A 38 11.70 2.97 -10.63
N VAL A 39 11.48 3.83 -9.63
CA VAL A 39 12.36 4.98 -9.33
C VAL A 39 13.15 4.82 -8.05
N ARG A 40 12.81 3.86 -7.20
CA ARG A 40 13.44 3.60 -5.91
C ARG A 40 13.64 2.10 -5.74
N ASP A 41 14.80 1.71 -5.22
CA ASP A 41 15.09 0.34 -4.81
C ASP A 41 14.45 0.04 -3.44
N VAL A 42 13.13 -0.07 -3.44
CA VAL A 42 12.30 -0.36 -2.26
C VAL A 42 11.24 -1.38 -2.64
N GLU A 43 10.85 -2.25 -1.70
CA GLU A 43 9.72 -3.14 -1.89
C GLU A 43 8.44 -2.44 -1.42
N ILE A 44 7.50 -2.22 -2.34
CA ILE A 44 6.18 -1.65 -2.06
C ILE A 44 5.09 -2.70 -2.34
N LYS A 45 4.13 -2.81 -1.43
CA LYS A 45 2.93 -3.65 -1.57
C LYS A 45 1.65 -2.88 -1.29
N CYS A 46 0.54 -3.40 -1.78
CA CYS A 46 -0.80 -2.92 -1.45
C CYS A 46 -1.37 -3.78 -0.33
N GLY A 47 -1.70 -3.16 0.81
CA GLY A 47 -2.35 -3.83 1.93
C GLY A 47 -3.82 -3.41 2.05
N GLU A 48 -4.69 -4.38 2.32
CA GLU A 48 -6.11 -4.12 2.57
C GLU A 48 -6.29 -3.30 3.85
N VAL A 49 -7.09 -2.24 3.75
CA VAL A 49 -7.51 -1.45 4.90
C VAL A 49 -8.93 -1.88 5.28
N TRP A 50 -9.09 -2.31 6.52
CA TRP A 50 -10.34 -2.82 7.05
C TRP A 50 -10.98 -1.79 7.99
N ASN A 51 -12.28 -1.59 7.85
CA ASN A 51 -13.07 -0.90 8.87
C ASN A 51 -13.60 -1.93 9.87
N GLU A 52 -13.33 -1.73 11.16
CA GLU A 52 -13.75 -2.60 12.25
C GLU A 52 -15.24 -2.50 12.58
N ARG A 53 -15.94 -1.50 12.04
CA ARG A 53 -17.39 -1.34 12.21
C ARG A 53 -18.20 -2.48 11.57
#